data_AF-A0A1A7BYB0-F1
#
_entry.id   AF-A0A1A7BYB0-F1
#
_cell.length_a   1.000
_cell.length_b   1.000
_cell.length_c   1.000
_cell.angle_alpha   90.00
_cell.angle_beta   90.00
_cell.angle_gamma   90.00
#
_symmetry.space_group_name_H-M   'P 1'
#
loop_
_entity.id
_entity.type
_entity.pdbx_description
1 polymer ?
#
loop_
_entity_poly.entity_id
_entity_poly.type
_entity_poly.pdbx_seq_one_letter_code
_entity_poly.pdbx_strand_id
1 'polypeptide(L)'
;MPVLIARLRLIVLPCLLALAACATQAELRMAAQQEQWANEAARQGQWPQALRTYEDAIDNVELGHGDMSWRARLHQQAAQAARAACRPDAVEHHLRSAAALWQRAGQAAPAAPPSMEPSCGARP
;
A
#
# COMPACT_ATOMS: atom_id res chain seq x y z
N MET A 1 25.18 35.95 20.67
CA MET A 1 25.28 34.53 20.28
C MET A 1 24.04 33.69 20.62
N PRO A 2 23.43 33.72 21.83
CA PRO A 2 22.31 32.81 22.16
C PRO A 2 20.99 33.15 21.44
N VAL A 3 20.74 34.44 21.17
CA VAL A 3 19.53 34.92 20.47
C VAL A 3 19.49 34.49 19.00
N LEU A 4 20.65 34.40 18.34
CA LEU A 4 20.75 33.98 16.94
C LEU A 4 20.47 32.47 16.80
N ILE A 5 21.00 31.67 17.73
CA ILE A 5 20.78 30.21 17.80
C ILE A 5 19.32 29.89 18.14
N ALA A 6 18.70 30.67 19.05
CA ALA A 6 17.29 30.52 19.39
C ALA A 6 16.36 30.84 18.20
N ARG A 7 16.65 31.92 17.45
CA ARG A 7 15.88 32.30 16.24
C ARG A 7 16.05 31.30 15.10
N LEU A 8 17.26 30.78 14.89
CA LEU A 8 17.50 29.74 13.89
C LEU A 8 16.71 28.46 14.22
N ARG A 9 16.68 28.05 15.50
CA ARG A 9 15.88 26.90 15.95
C ARG A 9 14.37 27.11 15.80
N LEU A 10 13.87 28.33 16.04
CA LEU A 10 12.45 28.68 15.88
C LEU A 10 11.96 28.67 14.43
N ILE A 11 12.87 28.77 13.45
CA ILE A 11 12.51 28.75 12.02
C ILE A 11 12.81 27.38 11.40
N VAL A 12 13.96 26.78 11.74
CA VAL A 12 14.42 25.51 11.15
C VAL A 12 13.53 24.34 11.57
N LEU A 13 13.13 24.27 12.85
CA LEU A 13 12.29 23.16 13.34
C LEU A 13 10.90 23.11 12.67
N PRO A 14 10.10 24.20 12.63
CA PRO A 14 8.81 24.15 11.94
C PRO A 14 8.94 23.95 10.42
N CYS A 15 10.02 24.44 9.81
CA CYS A 15 10.28 24.22 8.38
C CYS A 15 10.53 22.73 8.07
N LEU A 16 11.32 22.04 8.91
CA LEU A 16 11.56 20.60 8.79
C LEU A 16 10.27 19.79 9.01
N LEU A 17 9.43 20.19 9.97
CA LEU A 17 8.13 19.55 10.19
C LEU A 17 7.17 19.73 9.00
N ALA A 18 7.14 20.93 8.40
CA ALA A 18 6.33 21.19 7.21
C ALA A 18 6.81 20.37 6.00
N LEU A 19 8.13 20.27 5.79
CA LEU A 19 8.73 19.43 4.75
C LEU A 19 8.38 17.96 4.95
N ALA A 20 8.47 17.46 6.18
CA ALA A 20 8.12 16.08 6.51
C ALA A 20 6.63 15.79 6.28
N ALA A 21 5.73 16.71 6.64
CA ALA A 21 4.30 16.56 6.41
C ALA A 21 3.92 16.61 4.91
N CYS A 22 4.60 17.45 4.12
CA CYS A 22 4.41 17.46 2.68
C CYS A 22 4.95 16.17 2.02
N ALA A 23 6.06 15.64 2.51
CA ALA A 23 6.62 14.37 2.02
C ALA A 23 5.62 13.23 2.25
N THR A 24 5.11 13.04 3.48
CA THR A 24 4.14 11.97 3.76
C THR A 24 2.86 12.11 2.92
N GLN A 25 2.39 13.34 2.68
CA GLN A 25 1.23 13.57 1.83
C GLN A 25 1.50 13.26 0.35
N ALA A 26 2.73 13.45 -0.14
CA ALA A 26 3.12 13.06 -1.50
C ALA A 26 3.06 11.52 -1.65
N GLU A 27 3.62 10.78 -0.69
CA GLU A 27 3.58 9.31 -0.69
C GLU A 27 2.13 8.79 -0.73
N LEU A 28 1.24 9.33 0.09
CA LEU A 28 -0.18 8.91 0.10
C LEU A 28 -0.90 9.22 -1.23
N ARG A 29 -0.56 10.33 -1.90
CA ARG A 29 -1.12 10.62 -3.24
C ARG A 29 -0.60 9.65 -4.29
N MET A 30 0.70 9.32 -4.25
CA MET A 30 1.30 8.34 -5.16
C MET A 30 0.70 6.96 -4.96
N ALA A 31 0.55 6.53 -3.71
CA ALA A 31 -0.12 5.27 -3.37
C ALA A 31 -1.55 5.19 -3.94
N ALA A 32 -2.36 6.23 -3.75
CA ALA A 32 -3.73 6.27 -4.27
C ALA A 32 -3.77 6.21 -5.81
N GLN A 33 -2.82 6.86 -6.48
CA GLN A 33 -2.69 6.80 -7.94
C GLN A 33 -2.28 5.40 -8.42
N GLN A 34 -1.32 4.78 -7.74
CA GLN A 34 -0.89 3.41 -8.04
C GLN A 34 -2.01 2.40 -7.80
N GLU A 35 -2.78 2.52 -6.72
CA GLU A 35 -3.97 1.69 -6.49
C GLU A 35 -4.94 1.78 -7.68
N GLN A 36 -5.18 2.98 -8.23
CA GLN A 36 -6.03 3.14 -9.41
C GLN A 36 -5.45 2.44 -10.65
N TRP A 37 -4.14 2.58 -10.89
CA TRP A 37 -3.48 1.91 -12.02
C TRP A 37 -3.44 0.38 -11.86
N ALA A 38 -3.22 -0.12 -10.64
CA ALA A 38 -3.25 -1.54 -10.34
C ALA A 38 -4.64 -2.14 -10.57
N ASN A 39 -5.69 -1.43 -10.15
CA ASN A 39 -7.08 -1.79 -10.43
C ASN A 39 -7.37 -1.84 -11.93
N GLU A 40 -6.85 -0.88 -12.70
CA GLU A 40 -7.03 -0.86 -14.16
C GLU A 40 -6.28 -2.02 -14.83
N ALA A 41 -5.03 -2.28 -14.45
CA ALA A 41 -4.27 -3.44 -14.94
C ALA A 41 -4.98 -4.76 -14.60
N ALA A 42 -5.55 -4.88 -13.40
CA ALA A 42 -6.35 -6.03 -12.97
C ALA A 42 -7.59 -6.22 -13.86
N ARG A 43 -8.34 -5.15 -14.15
CA ARG A 43 -9.50 -5.19 -15.07
C ARG A 43 -9.12 -5.64 -16.48
N GLN A 44 -7.92 -5.28 -16.92
CA GLN A 44 -7.36 -5.70 -18.21
C GLN A 44 -6.75 -7.12 -18.18
N GLY A 45 -6.80 -7.82 -17.05
CA GLY A 45 -6.23 -9.16 -16.88
C GLY A 45 -4.70 -9.19 -16.80
N GLN A 46 -4.04 -8.02 -16.66
CA GLN A 46 -2.59 -7.89 -16.59
C GLN A 46 -2.09 -8.17 -15.16
N TRP A 47 -2.39 -9.36 -14.63
CA TRP A 47 -2.20 -9.70 -13.23
C TRP A 47 -0.77 -9.52 -12.69
N PRO A 48 0.31 -9.86 -13.42
CA PRO A 48 1.66 -9.60 -12.95
C PRO A 48 1.99 -8.10 -12.82
N GLN A 49 1.42 -7.27 -13.69
CA GLN A 49 1.58 -5.82 -13.62
C GLN A 49 0.73 -5.24 -12.48
N ALA A 50 -0.51 -5.69 -12.34
CA ALA A 50 -1.38 -5.29 -11.23
C ALA A 50 -0.72 -5.59 -9.88
N LEU A 51 -0.14 -6.79 -9.70
CA LEU A 51 0.57 -7.16 -8.48
C LEU A 51 1.71 -6.19 -8.17
N ARG A 52 2.62 -5.96 -9.12
CA ARG A 52 3.74 -5.01 -8.93
C ARG A 52 3.26 -3.62 -8.54
N THR A 53 2.24 -3.11 -9.22
CA THR A 53 1.70 -1.79 -8.92
C THR A 53 1.01 -1.72 -7.55
N TYR A 54 0.37 -2.80 -7.09
CA TYR A 54 -0.13 -2.88 -5.71
C TYR A 54 0.99 -2.93 -4.68
N GLU A 55 2.09 -3.62 -4.96
CA GLU A 55 3.28 -3.63 -4.09
C GLU A 55 3.89 -2.23 -3.97
N ASP A 56 4.03 -1.50 -5.09
CA ASP A 56 4.48 -0.11 -5.08
C ASP A 56 3.51 0.80 -4.27
N ALA A 57 2.20 0.57 -4.39
CA ALA A 57 1.20 1.30 -3.61
C ALA A 57 1.32 1.04 -2.11
N ILE A 58 1.59 -0.20 -1.71
CA ILE A 58 1.81 -0.58 -0.32
C ILE A 58 3.02 0.18 0.24
N ASP A 59 4.15 0.17 -0.47
CA ASP A 59 5.37 0.85 -0.03
C ASP A 59 5.10 2.35 0.22
N ASN A 60 4.37 3.01 -0.68
CA ASN A 60 4.02 4.42 -0.55
C ASN A 60 2.99 4.69 0.57
N VAL A 61 1.99 3.83 0.79
CA VAL A 61 1.10 3.96 1.97
C VAL A 61 1.88 3.77 3.26
N GLU A 62 2.88 2.88 3.27
CA GLU A 62 3.72 2.65 4.43
C GLU A 62 4.57 3.87 4.78
N LEU A 63 5.29 4.42 3.79
CA LEU A 63 6.08 5.65 3.91
C LEU A 63 5.22 6.87 4.28
N GLY A 64 4.04 6.98 3.68
CA GLY A 64 3.08 8.06 3.93
C GLY A 64 2.34 7.94 5.26
N HIS A 65 2.59 6.89 6.05
CA HIS A 65 1.89 6.64 7.32
C HIS A 65 0.36 6.51 7.16
N GLY A 66 -0.10 5.97 6.03
CA GLY A 66 -1.52 5.74 5.79
C GLY A 66 -2.12 4.74 6.77
N ASP A 67 -3.44 4.83 6.98
CA ASP A 67 -4.11 4.08 8.03
C ASP A 67 -4.01 2.55 7.83
N MET A 68 -4.09 1.82 8.94
CA MET A 68 -3.92 0.36 8.94
C MET A 68 -4.97 -0.35 8.09
N SER A 69 -6.20 0.18 8.01
CA SER A 69 -7.27 -0.40 7.21
C SER A 69 -6.99 -0.25 5.72
N TRP A 70 -6.41 0.87 5.28
CA TRP A 70 -5.99 1.05 3.89
C TRP A 70 -4.85 0.11 3.51
N ARG A 71 -3.80 0.02 4.34
CA ARG A 71 -2.72 -0.97 4.14
C ARG A 71 -3.26 -2.39 4.04
N ALA A 72 -4.18 -2.76 4.92
CA ALA A 72 -4.77 -4.09 4.93
C ALA A 72 -5.56 -4.39 3.64
N ARG A 73 -6.33 -3.41 3.13
CA ARG A 73 -7.06 -3.54 1.85
C ARG A 73 -6.09 -3.72 0.67
N LEU A 74 -5.03 -2.92 0.60
CA LEU A 74 -4.01 -3.04 -0.46
C LEU A 74 -3.37 -4.43 -0.46
N HIS A 75 -3.01 -4.97 0.71
CA HIS A 75 -2.51 -6.34 0.80
C HIS A 75 -3.56 -7.39 0.35
N GLN A 76 -4.85 -7.19 0.63
CA GLN A 76 -5.88 -8.09 0.11
C GLN A 76 -6.01 -8.02 -1.42
N GLN A 77 -5.86 -6.83 -2.01
CA GLN A 77 -5.87 -6.65 -3.46
C GLN A 77 -4.62 -7.27 -4.10
N ALA A 78 -3.44 -7.06 -3.50
CA ALA A 78 -2.19 -7.69 -3.92
C ALA A 78 -2.28 -9.22 -3.83
N ALA A 79 -2.87 -9.79 -2.78
CA ALA A 79 -3.09 -11.23 -2.68
C ALA A 79 -3.99 -11.78 -3.80
N GLN A 80 -5.02 -11.03 -4.21
CA GLN A 80 -5.88 -11.41 -5.34
C GLN A 80 -5.09 -11.38 -6.66
N ALA A 81 -4.35 -10.30 -6.90
CA ALA A 81 -3.50 -10.17 -8.08
C ALA A 81 -2.42 -11.27 -8.12
N ALA A 82 -1.81 -11.60 -6.98
CA ALA A 82 -0.84 -12.69 -6.85
C ALA A 82 -1.46 -14.06 -7.17
N ARG A 83 -2.68 -14.32 -6.69
CA ARG A 83 -3.39 -15.56 -7.02
C ARG A 83 -3.63 -15.67 -8.52
N ALA A 84 -4.12 -14.59 -9.14
CA ALA A 84 -4.38 -14.55 -10.58
C ALA A 84 -3.09 -14.58 -11.43
N ALA A 85 -1.97 -14.10 -10.88
CA ALA A 85 -0.64 -14.17 -11.48
C ALA A 85 0.10 -15.49 -11.17
N CYS A 86 -0.53 -16.45 -10.50
CA CYS A 86 0.06 -17.74 -10.15
C CYS A 86 1.31 -17.65 -9.26
N ARG A 87 1.27 -16.76 -8.28
CA ARG A 87 2.33 -16.50 -7.29
C ARG A 87 1.86 -16.88 -5.88
N PRO A 88 1.78 -18.19 -5.55
CA PRO A 88 1.24 -18.66 -4.26
C PRO A 88 2.06 -18.18 -3.05
N ASP A 89 3.36 -17.99 -3.23
CA ASP A 89 4.27 -17.37 -2.26
C ASP A 89 3.83 -15.96 -1.85
N ALA A 90 3.52 -15.12 -2.85
CA ALA A 90 3.05 -13.75 -2.63
C ALA A 90 1.63 -13.71 -2.04
N VAL A 91 0.76 -14.66 -2.41
CA VAL A 91 -0.59 -14.78 -1.83
C VAL A 91 -0.50 -14.97 -0.31
N GLU A 92 0.28 -15.95 0.15
CA GLU A 92 0.40 -16.23 1.58
C GLU A 92 0.96 -15.04 2.35
N HIS A 93 2.02 -14.43 1.81
CA HIS A 93 2.64 -13.24 2.41
C HIS A 93 1.62 -12.11 2.60
N HIS A 94 0.94 -11.70 1.53
CA HIS A 94 0.02 -10.57 1.61
C HIS A 94 -1.23 -10.85 2.45
N LEU A 95 -1.78 -12.08 2.44
CA LEU A 95 -2.90 -12.42 3.32
C LEU A 95 -2.51 -12.36 4.80
N ARG A 96 -1.31 -12.83 5.15
CA ARG A 96 -0.78 -12.74 6.52
C ARG A 96 -0.63 -11.29 6.96
N SER A 97 -0.05 -10.44 6.10
CA SER A 97 0.10 -9.00 6.37
C SER A 97 -1.26 -8.31 6.54
N ALA A 98 -2.21 -8.57 5.64
CA ALA A 98 -3.57 -8.03 5.74
C ALA A 98 -4.25 -8.42 7.06
N ALA A 99 -4.19 -9.69 7.45
CA ALA A 99 -4.79 -10.16 8.70
C ALA A 99 -4.18 -9.47 9.93
N ALA A 100 -2.85 -9.33 9.98
CA ALA A 100 -2.17 -8.64 11.07
C ALA A 100 -2.56 -7.15 11.15
N LEU A 101 -2.72 -6.49 10.00
CA LEU A 101 -3.12 -5.08 9.94
C LEU A 101 -4.58 -4.88 10.37
N TRP A 102 -5.50 -5.76 9.95
CA TRP A 102 -6.89 -5.71 10.41
C TRP A 102 -7.01 -5.90 11.93
N GLN A 103 -6.25 -6.86 12.48
CA GLN A 103 -6.17 -7.05 13.93
C GLN A 103 -5.67 -5.80 14.66
N ARG A 104 -4.60 -5.17 14.15
CA ARG A 104 -4.08 -3.91 14.72
C ARG A 104 -5.05 -2.75 14.58
N ALA A 105 -5.87 -2.73 13.53
CA ALA A 105 -6.91 -1.73 13.33
C ALA A 105 -8.15 -1.96 14.23
N GLY A 106 -8.19 -3.05 15.01
CA GLY A 106 -9.34 -3.42 15.82
C GLY A 106 -10.57 -3.80 14.99
N GLN A 107 -10.38 -4.16 13.71
CA GLN A 107 -11.44 -4.44 12.76
C GLN A 107 -11.38 -5.89 12.30
N ALA A 108 -12.54 -6.49 12.06
CA ALA A 108 -12.59 -7.79 11.41
C ALA A 108 -12.12 -7.65 9.96
N ALA A 109 -11.36 -8.63 9.48
CA ALA A 109 -11.04 -8.72 8.06
C ALA A 109 -12.35 -8.83 7.26
N PRO A 110 -12.51 -8.08 6.16
CA PRO A 110 -13.65 -8.29 5.28
C PRO A 110 -13.58 -9.71 4.71
N ALA A 111 -14.75 -10.30 4.45
CA ALA A 111 -14.84 -11.61 3.84
C ALA A 111 -13.96 -11.66 2.57
N ALA A 112 -13.17 -12.71 2.43
CA ALA A 112 -12.41 -12.91 1.20
C ALA A 112 -13.38 -12.91 0.02
N PRO A 113 -13.08 -12.19 -1.08
CA PRO A 113 -13.89 -12.30 -2.27
C PRO A 113 -13.96 -13.76 -2.71
N PRO A 114 -15.06 -14.18 -3.37
CA PRO A 114 -15.19 -15.55 -3.85
C PRO A 114 -13.93 -15.92 -4.61
N SER A 115 -13.40 -17.11 -4.33
CA SER A 115 -12.21 -17.62 -4.97
C SER A 115 -12.37 -17.49 -6.48
N MET A 116 -11.66 -16.55 -7.11
CA MET A 116 -11.33 -16.70 -8.51
C MET A 116 -10.56 -18.00 -8.59
N GLU A 117 -11.12 -19.00 -9.29
CA GLU A 117 -10.35 -20.20 -9.58
C GLU A 117 -9.06 -19.74 -10.25
N PRO A 118 -7.88 -20.12 -9.72
CA PRO A 118 -6.64 -19.80 -10.37
C PRO A 118 -6.68 -20.44 -11.75
N SER A 119 -6.67 -19.64 -12.82
CA SER A 119 -6.46 -20.14 -14.20
C SER A 119 -5.01 -20.57 -14.42
N CYS A 120 -4.29 -20.90 -13.34
CA CYS A 120 -2.91 -21.34 -13.33
C CYS A 120 -2.82 -22.70 -14.01
N GLY A 121 -2.79 -22.66 -15.34
CA GLY A 121 -2.83 -23.85 -16.20
C GLY A 121 -3.32 -23.57 -17.61
N ALA A 122 -4.11 -22.51 -17.85
CA ALA A 122 -4.48 -22.12 -19.22
C ALA A 122 -3.44 -21.12 -19.76
N ARG A 123 -2.33 -21.64 -20.29
CA ARG A 123 -1.56 -20.91 -21.31
C ARG A 123 -2.44 -20.80 -22.58
N PRO A 124 -2.29 -19.74 -23.41
CA PRO A 124 -2.64 -19.87 -24.81
C PRO A 124 -1.80 -20.96 -25.50
#